data_AF-A0A8J3G3K6-F1
#
_entry.id   AF-A0A8J3G3K6-F1
#
_cell.length_a   1.000
_cell.length_b   1.000
_cell.length_c   1.000
_cell.angle_alpha   90.00
_cell.angle_beta   90.00
_cell.angle_gamma   90.00
#
_symmetry.space_group_name_H-M   'P 1'
#
loop_
_entity.id
_entity.type
_entity.pdbx_description
1 polymer ?
#
loop_
_entity_poly.entity_id
_entity_poly.type
_entity_poly.pdbx_seq_one_letter_code
_entity_poly.pdbx_strand_id
1 'polypeptide(L)'
;MPSHELVDYIKDNNMSHVRGAPYHPQTQGKIERWHQTLKNRILLENYFLPGDLERQIEGFVEHYNHERYHESLSNVTPADVYFGRAQSILNRRERIKAKTIEHRRMCRVANPLGQYRKAVA
;
A
#
# COMPACT_ATOMS: atom_id res chain seq x y z
N MET A 1 -10.95 17.07 27.00
CA MET A 1 -9.79 16.55 27.78
C MET A 1 -9.76 15.04 27.60
N PRO A 2 -8.61 14.39 27.35
CA PRO A 2 -8.54 12.92 27.36
C PRO A 2 -8.81 12.38 28.77
N SER A 3 -9.25 11.13 28.86
CA SER A 3 -9.42 10.45 30.16
C SER A 3 -8.09 10.36 30.90
N HIS A 4 -8.15 10.40 32.23
CA HIS A 4 -6.97 10.27 33.09
C HIS A 4 -6.24 8.94 32.84
N GLU A 5 -6.99 7.85 32.67
CA GLU A 5 -6.47 6.51 32.38
C GLU A 5 -5.60 6.46 31.12
N LEU A 6 -6.01 7.15 30.04
CA LEU A 6 -5.23 7.18 28.80
C LEU A 6 -3.91 7.93 28.99
N VAL A 7 -3.90 8.99 29.81
CA VAL A 7 -2.69 9.76 30.09
C VAL A 7 -1.69 8.94 30.88
N ASP A 8 -2.15 8.19 31.86
CA ASP A 8 -1.29 7.32 32.68
C ASP A 8 -0.70 6.19 31.84
N TYR A 9 -1.53 5.51 31.03
CA TYR A 9 -1.05 4.47 30.11
C TYR A 9 0.04 4.97 29.15
N ILE A 10 -0.11 6.16 28.59
CA ILE A 10 0.88 6.75 27.67
C ILE A 10 2.21 7.00 28.39
N LYS A 11 2.17 7.51 29.63
CA LYS A 11 3.36 7.74 30.45
C LYS A 11 4.05 6.43 30.80
N ASP A 12 3.29 5.42 31.24
CA ASP A 12 3.83 4.12 31.65
C ASP A 12 4.53 3.40 30.49
N ASN A 13 4.05 3.60 29.26
CA ASN A 13 4.64 3.04 28.05
C ASN A 13 5.73 3.92 27.41
N ASN A 14 6.18 4.99 28.08
CA ASN A 14 7.17 5.95 27.55
C ASN A 14 6.80 6.51 26.16
N MET A 15 5.51 6.71 25.91
CA MET A 15 5.00 7.28 24.66
C MET A 15 4.75 8.78 24.81
N SER A 16 4.86 9.52 23.71
CA SER A 16 4.46 10.95 23.66
C SER A 16 3.12 11.10 22.94
N HIS A 17 2.28 12.00 23.42
CA HIS A 17 0.97 12.29 22.81
C HIS A 17 1.00 13.64 22.11
N VAL A 18 0.98 13.60 20.77
CA VAL A 18 0.87 14.80 19.93
C VAL A 18 -0.60 15.06 19.59
N ARG A 19 -1.07 16.30 19.78
CA ARG A 19 -2.44 16.71 19.46
C ARG A 19 -2.44 17.65 18.27
N GLY A 20 -3.39 17.45 17.35
CA GLY A 20 -3.67 18.43 16.31
C GLY A 20 -4.38 19.65 16.89
N ALA A 21 -4.26 20.79 16.20
CA ALA A 21 -5.04 21.98 16.57
C ALA A 21 -6.55 21.69 16.45
N PRO A 22 -7.38 22.22 17.36
CA PRO A 22 -8.83 22.13 17.23
C PRO A 22 -9.29 22.66 15.87
N TYR A 23 -10.28 21.99 15.26
CA TYR A 23 -10.84 22.34 13.95
C TYR A 23 -9.84 22.32 12.77
N HIS A 24 -8.72 21.59 12.90
CA HIS A 24 -7.74 21.44 11.84
C HIS A 24 -7.66 19.97 11.33
N PRO A 25 -8.64 19.50 10.53
CA PRO A 25 -8.76 18.09 10.13
C PRO A 25 -7.57 17.61 9.28
N GLN A 26 -6.89 18.52 8.57
CA GLN A 26 -5.74 18.19 7.73
C GLN A 26 -4.59 17.52 8.50
N THR A 27 -4.48 17.75 9.82
CA THR A 27 -3.47 17.11 10.67
C THR A 27 -3.73 15.60 10.84
N GLN A 28 -4.98 15.15 10.71
CA GLN A 28 -5.40 13.75 10.83
C GLN A 28 -5.76 13.12 9.47
N GLY A 29 -5.41 13.78 8.37
CA GLY A 29 -5.84 13.37 7.03
C GLY A 29 -5.42 11.96 6.60
N LYS A 30 -4.34 11.40 7.17
CA LYS A 30 -3.91 10.01 6.87
C LYS A 30 -4.93 8.99 7.38
N ILE A 31 -5.35 9.10 8.64
CA ILE A 31 -6.32 8.16 9.24
C ILE A 31 -7.72 8.40 8.66
N GLU A 32 -8.08 9.65 8.38
CA GLU A 32 -9.34 9.98 7.71
C GLU A 32 -9.41 9.36 6.30
N ARG A 33 -8.34 9.47 5.50
CA ARG A 33 -8.26 8.84 4.17
C ARG A 33 -8.29 7.31 4.26
N TRP A 34 -7.67 6.72 5.28
CA TRP A 34 -7.75 5.28 5.52
C TRP A 34 -9.19 4.85 5.81
N HIS A 35 -9.90 5.53 6.70
CA HIS A 35 -11.32 5.29 6.98
C HIS A 35 -12.20 5.43 5.73
N GLN A 36 -11.95 6.43 4.89
CA GLN A 36 -12.67 6.58 3.63
C GLN A 36 -12.45 5.36 2.72
N THR A 37 -11.21 4.88 2.62
CA THR A 37 -10.87 3.71 1.80
C THR A 37 -11.55 2.44 2.31
N LEU A 38 -11.59 2.25 3.63
CA LEU A 38 -12.32 1.16 4.29
C LEU A 38 -13.81 1.21 3.95
N LYS A 39 -14.45 2.36 4.21
CA LYS A 39 -15.88 2.56 3.97
C LYS A 39 -16.28 2.35 2.52
N ASN A 40 -15.47 2.84 1.58
CA ASN A 40 -15.73 2.68 0.14
C ASN A 40 -15.73 1.22 -0.32
N ARG A 41 -15.11 0.30 0.43
CA ARG A 41 -15.09 -1.13 0.13
C ARG A 41 -16.15 -1.90 0.90
N ILE A 42 -16.31 -1.62 2.18
CA ILE A 42 -17.21 -2.37 3.07
C ILE A 42 -18.68 -1.99 2.83
N LEU A 43 -18.99 -0.71 2.59
CA LEU A 43 -20.37 -0.27 2.37
C LEU A 43 -20.97 -0.70 1.01
N LEU A 44 -20.24 -1.49 0.22
CA LEU A 44 -20.74 -2.04 -1.04
C LEU A 44 -21.66 -3.25 -0.82
N GLU A 45 -21.56 -3.91 0.34
CA GLU A 45 -22.35 -5.10 0.67
C GLU A 45 -23.25 -4.83 1.89
N ASN A 46 -24.37 -5.55 1.97
CA ASN A 46 -25.25 -5.52 3.14
C ASN A 46 -24.86 -6.65 4.10
N TYR A 47 -24.60 -6.29 5.36
CA TYR A 47 -24.27 -7.25 6.41
C TYR A 47 -25.46 -7.49 7.32
N PHE A 48 -25.87 -8.75 7.44
CA PHE A 48 -27.04 -9.15 8.23
C PHE A 48 -26.67 -9.65 9.63
N LEU A 49 -25.39 -9.95 9.86
CA LEU A 49 -24.84 -10.41 11.13
C LEU A 49 -23.59 -9.59 11.49
N PRO A 50 -23.36 -9.22 12.76
CA PRO A 50 -22.17 -8.49 13.18
C PRO A 50 -20.85 -9.21 12.85
N GLY A 51 -20.80 -10.54 12.99
CA GLY A 51 -19.59 -11.33 12.71
C GLY A 51 -19.17 -11.32 11.23
N ASP A 52 -20.13 -11.14 10.31
CA ASP A 52 -19.80 -11.01 8.89
C ASP A 52 -19.09 -9.68 8.61
N LEU A 53 -19.54 -8.60 9.24
CA LEU A 53 -18.90 -7.29 9.13
C LEU A 53 -17.48 -7.34 9.71
N GLU A 54 -17.28 -7.94 10.87
CA GLU A 54 -15.96 -8.10 11.48
C GLU A 54 -14.99 -8.85 10.57
N ARG A 55 -15.44 -9.98 9.99
CA ARG A 55 -14.64 -10.77 9.05
C ARG A 55 -14.26 -9.99 7.79
N GLN A 56 -15.16 -9.15 7.29
CA GLN A 56 -14.88 -8.30 6.12
C GLN A 56 -13.93 -7.16 6.44
N ILE A 57 -14.01 -6.59 7.64
CA ILE A 57 -13.02 -5.62 8.13
C ILE A 57 -11.65 -6.28 8.22
N GLU A 58 -11.53 -7.47 8.81
CA GLU A 58 -10.27 -8.21 8.87
C GLU A 58 -9.69 -8.49 7.48
N GLY A 59 -10.52 -9.02 6.57
CA GLY A 59 -10.12 -9.27 5.19
C GLY A 59 -9.67 -8.00 4.45
N PHE A 60 -10.32 -6.87 4.73
CA PHE A 60 -9.88 -5.57 4.21
C PHE A 60 -8.50 -5.18 4.76
N VAL A 61 -8.30 -5.28 6.07
CA VAL A 61 -7.05 -4.89 6.74
C VAL A 61 -5.89 -5.73 6.22
N GLU A 62 -6.07 -7.04 6.11
CA GLU A 62 -5.08 -7.97 5.57
C GLU A 62 -4.68 -7.58 4.15
N HIS A 63 -5.67 -7.43 3.27
CA HIS A 63 -5.43 -7.02 1.89
C HIS A 63 -4.75 -5.65 1.81
N TYR A 64 -5.19 -4.67 2.59
CA TYR A 64 -4.64 -3.30 2.55
C TYR A 64 -3.16 -3.28 2.96
N ASN A 65 -2.78 -4.06 3.97
CA ASN A 65 -1.44 -4.07 4.55
C ASN A 65 -0.47 -4.98 3.78
N HIS A 66 -0.94 -6.12 3.28
CA HIS A 66 -0.06 -7.18 2.76
C HIS A 66 -0.13 -7.39 1.24
N GLU A 67 -1.22 -6.99 0.58
CA GLU A 67 -1.42 -7.28 -0.84
C GLU A 67 -1.50 -6.02 -1.71
N ARG A 68 -2.11 -4.95 -1.18
CA ARG A 68 -2.34 -3.72 -1.92
C ARG A 68 -1.03 -2.96 -2.11
N TYR A 69 -0.68 -2.70 -3.37
CA TYR A 69 0.38 -1.76 -3.71
C TYR A 69 -0.11 -0.31 -3.59
N HIS A 70 0.72 0.54 -2.99
CA HIS A 70 0.40 1.96 -2.83
C HIS A 70 1.39 2.81 -3.64
N GLU A 71 0.86 3.67 -4.51
CA GLU A 71 1.68 4.54 -5.36
C GLU A 71 2.54 5.51 -4.55
N SER A 72 1.99 6.05 -3.46
CA SER A 72 2.73 6.90 -2.52
C SER A 72 3.90 6.18 -1.83
N LEU A 73 3.92 4.84 -1.87
CA LEU A 73 4.97 3.98 -1.34
C LEU A 73 5.78 3.32 -2.47
N SER A 74 5.84 3.92 -3.65
CA SER A 74 6.57 3.37 -4.81
C SER A 74 6.09 1.96 -5.20
N ASN A 75 4.78 1.72 -5.09
CA ASN A 75 4.14 0.43 -5.33
C ASN A 75 4.72 -0.70 -4.46
N VAL A 76 4.98 -0.40 -3.20
CA VAL A 76 5.29 -1.37 -2.15
C VAL A 76 4.10 -1.46 -1.20
N THR A 77 3.96 -2.59 -0.50
CA THR A 77 2.89 -2.80 0.48
C THR A 77 3.21 -2.06 1.79
N PRO A 78 2.21 -1.63 2.57
CA PRO A 78 2.46 -0.97 3.85
C PRO A 78 3.24 -1.86 4.83
N ALA A 79 2.96 -3.17 4.85
CA ALA A 79 3.69 -4.12 5.68
C ALA A 79 5.18 -4.18 5.31
N ASP A 80 5.52 -4.23 4.02
CA ASP A 80 6.93 -4.24 3.60
C ASP A 80 7.68 -2.96 3.96
N VAL A 81 6.98 -1.82 3.96
CA VAL A 81 7.56 -0.55 4.44
C VAL A 81 7.76 -0.61 5.96
N TYR A 82 6.75 -1.06 6.70
CA TYR A 82 6.81 -1.17 8.16
C TYR A 82 7.95 -2.09 8.63
N PHE A 83 8.13 -3.24 7.97
CA PHE A 83 9.21 -4.18 8.27
C PHE A 83 10.57 -3.82 7.62
N GLY A 84 10.70 -2.64 7.00
CA GLY A 84 11.96 -2.16 6.41
C GLY A 84 12.43 -2.90 5.15
N ARG A 85 11.56 -3.70 4.52
CA ARG A 85 11.89 -4.51 3.33
C ARG A 85 11.82 -3.72 2.03
N ALA A 86 11.16 -2.56 2.04
CA ALA A 86 10.89 -1.74 0.85
C ALA A 86 12.12 -1.50 -0.04
N GLN A 87 13.26 -1.09 0.54
CA GLN A 87 14.46 -0.79 -0.26
C GLN A 87 15.01 -2.03 -0.98
N SER A 88 14.96 -3.19 -0.33
CA SER A 88 15.44 -4.43 -0.95
C SER A 88 14.57 -4.84 -2.15
N ILE A 89 13.26 -4.63 -2.05
CA ILE A 89 12.29 -4.86 -3.12
C ILE A 89 12.55 -3.92 -4.29
N LEU A 90 12.75 -2.62 -4.01
CA LEU A 90 13.03 -1.61 -5.03
C LEU A 90 14.34 -1.89 -5.77
N ASN A 91 15.43 -2.17 -5.04
CA ASN A 91 16.73 -2.52 -5.62
C ASN A 91 16.63 -3.76 -6.52
N ARG A 92 15.85 -4.77 -6.10
CA ARG A 92 15.59 -5.98 -6.91
C ARG A 92 14.86 -5.62 -8.20
N ARG A 93 13.83 -4.77 -8.13
CA ARG A 93 13.04 -4.32 -9.30
C ARG A 93 13.90 -3.56 -10.29
N GLU A 94 14.79 -2.68 -9.83
CA GLU A 94 15.72 -1.95 -10.70
C GLU A 94 16.67 -2.88 -11.45
N ARG A 95 17.25 -3.87 -10.76
CA ARG A 95 18.11 -4.88 -11.39
C ARG A 95 17.38 -5.67 -12.47
N ILE A 96 16.13 -6.09 -12.21
CA ILE A 96 15.31 -6.80 -13.20
C ILE A 96 15.04 -5.89 -14.40
N LYS A 97 14.63 -4.63 -14.16
CA LYS A 97 14.37 -3.64 -15.21
C LYS A 97 15.60 -3.42 -16.11
N ALA A 98 16.78 -3.27 -15.52
CA ALA A 98 18.03 -3.11 -16.26
C ALA A 98 18.30 -4.32 -17.18
N LYS A 99 18.21 -5.54 -16.64
CA LYS A 99 18.36 -6.79 -17.42
C LYS A 99 17.34 -6.90 -18.56
N THR A 100 16.08 -6.53 -18.32
CA THR A 100 15.04 -6.54 -19.35
C THR A 100 15.35 -5.55 -20.47
N ILE A 101 15.85 -4.35 -20.14
CA ILE A 101 16.23 -3.34 -21.14
C ILE A 101 17.42 -3.82 -21.97
N GLU A 102 18.44 -4.38 -21.32
CA GLU A 102 19.62 -4.95 -21.99
C GLU A 102 19.22 -6.07 -22.96
N HIS A 103 18.41 -7.02 -22.50
CA HIS A 103 17.91 -8.12 -23.34
C HIS A 103 17.14 -7.59 -24.56
N ARG A 104 16.26 -6.60 -24.37
CA ARG A 104 15.54 -5.96 -25.48
C ARG A 104 16.47 -5.27 -26.47
N ARG A 105 17.55 -4.64 -26.00
CA ARG A 105 18.57 -4.04 -26.88
C ARG A 105 19.29 -5.11 -27.68
N MET A 106 19.71 -6.20 -27.04
CA MET A 106 20.35 -7.34 -27.71
C MET A 106 19.44 -7.95 -28.77
N CYS A 107 18.16 -8.23 -28.46
CA CYS A 107 17.22 -8.76 -29.45
C CYS A 107 16.98 -7.80 -30.63
N ARG A 108 16.97 -6.48 -30.39
CA ARG A 108 16.86 -5.48 -31.46
C ARG A 108 18.10 -5.43 -32.34
N VAL A 109 19.30 -5.50 -31.74
CA VAL A 109 20.57 -5.54 -32.49
C VAL A 109 20.71 -6.85 -33.26
N ALA A 110 20.26 -7.97 -32.68
CA ALA A 110 20.25 -9.28 -33.32
C ALA A 110 19.16 -9.43 -34.39
N ASN A 111 18.18 -8.52 -34.44
CA ASN A 111 17.14 -8.47 -35.47
C ASN A 111 16.92 -7.02 -35.97
N PRO A 112 17.88 -6.43 -36.73
CA PRO A 112 17.88 -5.01 -37.08
C PRO A 112 16.70 -4.57 -37.95
N LEU A 113 16.06 -5.51 -38.63
CA LEU A 113 14.92 -5.29 -39.52
C LEU A 113 14.01 -6.50 -39.33
N GLY A 114 12.71 -6.29 -39.11
CA GLY A 114 11.72 -7.36 -39.09
C GLY A 114 11.78 -8.16 -40.38
N GLN A 115 12.61 -9.19 -40.41
CA GLN A 115 12.72 -10.11 -41.53
C GLN A 115 11.43 -10.92 -41.54
N TYR A 116 10.66 -10.69 -42.62
CA TYR A 116 9.45 -11.40 -43.00
C TYR A 116 8.22 -11.11 -42.13
N ARG A 117 7.61 -9.93 -42.35
CA ARG A 117 6.14 -9.91 -42.48
C ARG A 117 5.80 -10.97 -43.53
N LYS A 118 5.27 -12.08 -43.05
CA LYS A 118 4.86 -13.25 -43.83
C LYS A 118 4.17 -12.81 -45.12
N ALA A 119 4.72 -13.26 -46.24
CA ALA A 119 3.92 -13.58 -47.41
C ALA A 119 2.86 -14.60 -46.97
N VAL A 120 1.60 -14.19 -46.90
CA VAL A 120 0.44 -15.07 -47.02
C VAL A 120 -0.59 -14.28 -47.83
N ALA A 121 -1.15 -15.02 -48.81
CA ALA A 121 -2.03 -14.64 -49.90
C ALA A 121 -3.21 -13.72 -49.54
#